data_AF-A0A9X3IK77-F1
#
_entry.id   AF-A0A9X3IK77-F1
#
_cell.length_a   1.000
_cell.length_b   1.000
_cell.length_c   1.000
_cell.angle_alpha   90.00
_cell.angle_beta   90.00
_cell.angle_gamma   90.00
#
_symmetry.space_group_name_H-M   'P 1'
#
loop_
_entity.id
_entity.type
_entity.pdbx_description
1 polymer ?
#
loop_
_entity_poly.entity_id
_entity_poly.type
_entity_poly.pdbx_seq_one_letter_code
_entity_poly.pdbx_strand_id
1 'polypeptide(L)'
;MKIYIGLLLLLFTMNCFATPESTLFASVKGNSICLFTKGNYKKVTDNQIVFYMREVIQDQEFKISFAQTYTNMQDMPTSESHCILIDSAKFIHKVPYYLYLESDKTYSQRICVDQQNNKIILTKVEDVFNCGSKEYDYAGRSWWQIILSWFGLN
;
A
#
# COMPACT_ATOMS: atom_id res chain seq x y z
N MET A 1 1.47 -30.63 -45.82
CA MET A 1 0.43 -29.70 -45.30
C MET A 1 -0.07 -30.10 -43.89
N LYS A 2 0.82 -30.49 -42.97
CA LYS A 2 0.46 -30.83 -41.57
C LYS A 2 1.36 -30.13 -40.53
N ILE A 3 2.55 -29.67 -40.94
CA ILE A 3 3.51 -28.96 -40.08
C ILE A 3 3.10 -27.49 -39.85
N TYR A 4 2.45 -26.85 -40.83
CA TYR A 4 2.03 -25.44 -40.71
C TYR A 4 0.89 -25.20 -39.72
N ILE A 5 0.09 -26.23 -39.39
CA ILE A 5 -1.01 -26.12 -38.43
C ILE A 5 -0.46 -26.08 -37.00
N GLY A 6 0.64 -26.78 -36.72
CA GLY A 6 1.32 -26.74 -35.42
C GLY A 6 1.98 -25.40 -35.11
N LEU A 7 2.50 -24.71 -36.14
CA LEU A 7 3.15 -23.40 -35.96
C LEU A 7 2.14 -22.26 -35.75
N LEU A 8 0.90 -22.41 -36.23
CA LEU A 8 -0.16 -21.41 -36.07
C LEU A 8 -0.79 -21.42 -34.66
N LEU A 9 -0.72 -22.54 -33.94
CA LEU A 9 -1.28 -22.70 -32.59
C LEU A 9 -0.42 -22.09 -31.48
N LEU A 10 0.83 -21.71 -31.76
CA LEU A 10 1.75 -21.10 -30.79
C LEU A 10 1.56 -19.58 -30.60
N LEU A 11 0.65 -18.95 -31.36
CA LEU A 11 0.45 -17.49 -31.33
C LEU A 11 -0.67 -17.01 -30.38
N PHE A 12 -1.32 -17.92 -29.63
CA PHE A 12 -2.42 -17.58 -28.71
C PHE A 12 -2.05 -17.70 -27.22
N THR A 13 -0.78 -17.48 -26.84
CA THR A 13 -0.48 -17.22 -25.43
C THR A 13 -1.00 -15.82 -25.09
N MET A 14 -2.25 -15.76 -24.62
CA MET A 14 -2.82 -14.53 -24.08
C MET A 14 -1.96 -14.09 -22.90
N ASN A 15 -1.23 -12.98 -23.06
CA ASN A 15 -0.64 -12.29 -21.93
C ASN A 15 -1.80 -11.79 -21.07
N CYS A 16 -2.07 -12.47 -19.96
CA CYS A 16 -3.00 -11.98 -18.95
C CYS A 16 -2.31 -10.82 -18.23
N PHE A 17 -2.59 -9.60 -18.66
CA PHE A 17 -2.16 -8.41 -17.94
C PHE A 17 -3.18 -8.18 -16.81
N ALA A 18 -2.78 -8.47 -15.57
CA ALA A 18 -3.50 -7.94 -14.41
C ALA A 18 -3.35 -6.41 -14.44
N THR A 19 -4.47 -5.67 -14.46
CA THR A 19 -4.39 -4.22 -14.25
C THR A 19 -3.81 -3.98 -12.87
N PRO A 20 -2.76 -3.16 -12.73
CA PRO A 20 -2.16 -2.90 -11.43
C PRO A 20 -3.22 -2.33 -10.49
N GLU A 21 -3.27 -2.86 -9.27
CA GLU A 21 -4.11 -2.34 -8.20
C GLU A 21 -3.81 -0.85 -8.01
N SER A 22 -4.83 -0.08 -7.61
CA SER A 22 -4.61 1.35 -7.42
C SER A 22 -3.74 1.62 -6.20
N THR A 23 -2.88 2.64 -6.30
CA THR A 23 -1.90 2.91 -5.26
C THR A 23 -2.57 3.43 -3.98
N LEU A 24 -2.29 2.76 -2.87
CA LEU A 24 -2.52 3.29 -1.52
C LEU A 24 -1.30 4.13 -1.11
N PHE A 25 -1.52 5.30 -0.54
CA PHE A 25 -0.47 6.15 0.01
C PHE A 25 -0.42 6.02 1.51
N ALA A 26 0.77 6.16 2.07
CA ALA A 26 1.02 6.03 3.50
C ALA A 26 1.94 7.14 4.00
N SER A 27 1.67 7.66 5.19
CA SER A 27 2.57 8.55 5.90
C SER A 27 2.54 8.29 7.41
N VAL A 28 3.47 8.88 8.16
CA VAL A 28 3.48 8.79 9.63
C VAL A 28 2.75 10.01 10.20
N LYS A 29 1.80 9.78 11.11
CA LYS A 29 1.09 10.83 11.86
C LYS A 29 1.06 10.46 13.33
N GLY A 30 1.96 11.06 14.11
CA GLY A 30 2.18 10.67 15.50
C GLY A 30 2.70 9.23 15.59
N ASN A 31 2.00 8.37 16.33
CA ASN A 31 2.33 6.95 16.48
C ASN A 31 1.54 6.03 15.54
N SER A 32 0.96 6.59 14.48
CA SER A 32 0.10 5.86 13.56
C SER A 32 0.57 6.02 12.11
N ILE A 33 0.25 5.01 11.30
CA ILE A 33 0.36 5.04 9.85
C ILE A 33 -0.95 5.59 9.30
N CYS A 34 -0.85 6.69 8.57
CA CYS A 34 -1.92 7.43 7.93
C CYS A 34 -2.09 6.92 6.49
N LEU A 35 -3.20 6.24 6.21
CA LEU A 35 -3.50 5.60 4.93
C LEU A 35 -4.54 6.38 4.14
N PHE A 36 -4.22 6.70 2.89
CA PHE A 36 -5.09 7.51 2.02
C PHE A 36 -4.88 7.17 0.55
N THR A 37 -5.84 7.49 -0.29
CA THR A 37 -5.77 7.39 -1.74
C THR A 37 -5.54 8.78 -2.34
N LYS A 38 -5.31 8.85 -3.66
CA LYS A 38 -5.29 10.12 -4.40
C LYS A 38 -6.24 10.06 -5.58
N GLY A 39 -6.68 11.23 -6.01
CA GLY A 39 -7.60 11.41 -7.13
C GLY A 39 -9.00 11.79 -6.67
N ASN A 40 -9.92 11.82 -7.62
CA ASN A 40 -11.32 12.20 -7.43
C ASN A 40 -12.25 11.02 -7.14
N TYR A 41 -11.71 9.79 -7.04
CA TYR A 41 -12.50 8.60 -6.75
C TYR A 41 -12.82 8.52 -5.26
N LYS A 42 -14.07 8.82 -4.91
CA LYS A 42 -14.54 8.88 -3.52
C LYS A 42 -15.55 7.81 -3.14
N LYS A 43 -16.04 7.03 -4.09
CA LYS A 43 -17.15 6.10 -3.87
C LYS A 43 -16.80 5.07 -2.80
N VAL A 44 -17.77 4.85 -1.90
CA VAL A 44 -17.75 3.83 -0.86
C VAL A 44 -19.02 2.99 -1.02
N THR A 45 -18.88 1.66 -1.00
CA THR A 45 -19.99 0.71 -1.01
C THR A 45 -20.37 0.35 0.43
N ASP A 46 -21.68 0.21 0.68
CA ASP A 46 -22.26 -0.17 1.99
C ASP A 46 -21.82 0.73 3.16
N ASN A 47 -21.41 1.97 2.85
CA ASN A 47 -20.84 2.95 3.79
C ASN A 47 -19.68 2.35 4.62
N GLN A 48 -18.94 1.42 4.01
CA GLN A 48 -17.88 0.66 4.66
C GLN A 48 -16.59 0.65 3.84
N ILE A 49 -15.49 0.76 4.57
CA ILE A 49 -14.15 0.54 4.04
C ILE A 49 -13.50 -0.55 4.89
N VAL A 50 -12.95 -1.56 4.23
CA VAL A 50 -12.21 -2.64 4.88
C VAL A 50 -10.72 -2.37 4.70
N PHE A 51 -10.00 -2.25 5.81
CA PHE A 51 -8.55 -2.31 5.82
C PHE A 51 -8.12 -3.71 6.21
N TYR A 52 -7.13 -4.25 5.52
CA TYR A 52 -6.40 -5.41 6.02
C TYR A 52 -4.95 -5.36 5.56
N MET A 53 -4.11 -6.08 6.29
CA MET A 53 -2.72 -6.22 5.96
C MET A 53 -2.23 -7.64 6.19
N ARG A 54 -1.14 -7.96 5.50
CA ARG A 54 -0.43 -9.22 5.65
C ARG A 54 1.06 -8.97 5.71
N GLU A 55 1.72 -9.79 6.51
CA GLU A 55 3.16 -9.90 6.51
C GLU A 55 3.62 -10.57 5.22
N VAL A 56 4.80 -10.18 4.72
CA VAL A 56 5.44 -10.84 3.59
C VAL A 56 6.62 -11.64 4.11
N ILE A 57 6.33 -12.88 4.48
CA ILE A 57 7.31 -13.83 4.99
C ILE A 57 7.58 -14.87 3.90
N GLN A 58 8.84 -15.22 3.72
CA GLN A 58 9.25 -16.23 2.77
C GLN A 58 8.64 -17.59 3.13
N ASP A 59 8.17 -18.33 2.12
CA ASP A 59 7.62 -19.68 2.25
C ASP A 59 6.37 -19.80 3.15
N GLN A 60 5.73 -18.68 3.48
CA GLN A 60 4.42 -18.67 4.13
C GLN A 60 3.29 -18.45 3.13
N GLU A 61 2.19 -19.18 3.36
CA GLU A 61 0.93 -18.97 2.65
C GLU A 61 0.32 -17.59 2.96
N PHE A 62 -0.60 -17.15 2.09
CA PHE A 62 -1.34 -15.92 2.31
C PHE A 62 -2.10 -15.98 3.64
N LYS A 63 -1.75 -15.10 4.58
CA LYS A 63 -2.46 -14.94 5.84
C LYS A 63 -2.59 -13.46 6.20
N ILE A 64 -3.82 -13.04 6.49
CA ILE A 64 -4.10 -11.69 7.00
C ILE A 64 -3.58 -11.62 8.44
N SER A 65 -2.69 -10.68 8.72
CA SER A 65 -2.14 -10.44 10.07
C SER A 65 -3.02 -9.50 10.88
N PHE A 66 -3.73 -8.59 10.21
CA PHE A 66 -4.68 -7.68 10.84
C PHE A 66 -5.74 -7.22 9.84
N ALA A 67 -6.97 -7.04 10.31
CA ALA A 67 -8.06 -6.46 9.54
C ALA A 67 -8.94 -5.58 10.43
N GLN A 68 -9.52 -4.53 9.84
CA GLN A 68 -10.45 -3.64 10.49
C GLN A 68 -11.46 -3.10 9.46
N THR A 69 -12.73 -3.13 9.83
CA THR A 69 -13.81 -2.50 9.05
C THR A 69 -14.16 -1.15 9.65
N TYR A 70 -14.16 -0.11 8.83
CA TYR A 70 -14.60 1.24 9.16
C TYR A 70 -16.01 1.45 8.61
N THR A 71 -16.98 1.66 9.49
CA THR A 71 -18.39 1.89 9.15
C THR A 71 -18.70 3.39 9.12
N ASN A 72 -19.84 3.75 8.53
CA ASN A 72 -20.30 5.14 8.37
C ASN A 72 -19.35 6.00 7.54
N MET A 73 -18.62 5.36 6.61
CA MET A 73 -17.73 6.04 5.68
C MET A 73 -18.55 6.59 4.52
N GLN A 74 -18.55 7.91 4.35
CA GLN A 74 -19.24 8.58 3.25
C GLN A 74 -18.38 8.61 1.98
N ASP A 75 -17.08 8.85 2.16
CA ASP A 75 -16.10 8.99 1.07
C ASP A 75 -14.83 8.20 1.39
N MET A 76 -14.13 7.76 0.34
CA MET A 76 -12.75 7.26 0.46
C MET A 76 -11.82 8.34 1.01
N PRO A 77 -10.80 7.98 1.82
CA PRO A 77 -9.82 8.93 2.33
C PRO A 77 -8.89 9.42 1.22
N THR A 78 -9.26 10.44 0.45
CA THR A 78 -8.52 10.88 -0.76
C THR A 78 -7.37 11.87 -0.50
N SER A 79 -6.94 12.03 0.76
CA SER A 79 -5.83 12.93 1.11
C SER A 79 -5.20 12.59 2.46
N GLU A 80 -3.96 13.01 2.67
CA GLU A 80 -3.22 12.80 3.93
C GLU A 80 -3.91 13.49 5.14
N SER A 81 -4.58 14.62 4.94
CA SER A 81 -5.31 15.30 6.01
C SER A 81 -6.56 14.54 6.47
N HIS A 82 -7.13 13.71 5.60
CA HIS A 82 -8.34 12.91 5.83
C HIS A 82 -8.03 11.43 5.55
N CYS A 83 -7.16 10.86 6.37
CA CYS A 83 -6.68 9.48 6.24
C CYS A 83 -7.24 8.55 7.33
N ILE A 84 -7.15 7.25 7.07
CA ILE A 84 -7.39 6.21 8.08
C ILE A 84 -6.10 6.00 8.88
N LEU A 85 -6.21 5.97 10.21
CA LEU A 85 -5.07 5.78 11.10
C LEU A 85 -4.99 4.33 11.56
N ILE A 86 -3.85 3.69 11.31
CA ILE A 86 -3.50 2.37 11.81
C ILE A 86 -2.40 2.55 12.86
N ASP A 87 -2.60 2.01 14.05
CA ASP A 87 -1.58 2.07 15.10
C ASP A 87 -0.29 1.36 14.62
N SER A 88 0.85 2.05 14.76
CA SER A 88 2.16 1.49 14.42
C SER A 88 2.49 0.22 15.23
N ALA A 89 1.88 0.04 16.40
CA ALA A 89 2.01 -1.17 17.21
C ALA A 89 1.43 -2.43 16.54
N LYS A 90 0.67 -2.29 15.44
CA LYS A 90 0.19 -3.42 14.63
C LYS A 90 1.23 -3.95 13.64
N PHE A 91 2.36 -3.26 13.52
CA PHE A 91 3.44 -3.61 12.59
C PHE A 91 4.64 -4.17 13.35
N ILE A 92 5.18 -5.28 12.88
CA ILE A 92 6.47 -5.78 13.34
C ILE A 92 7.58 -4.97 12.64
N HIS A 93 8.53 -4.48 13.43
CA HIS A 93 9.66 -3.71 12.92
C HIS A 93 10.43 -4.49 11.85
N LYS A 94 10.73 -3.82 10.73
CA LYS A 94 11.50 -4.36 9.60
C LYS A 94 10.91 -5.62 8.96
N VAL A 95 9.60 -5.81 9.06
CA VAL A 95 8.85 -6.78 8.26
C VAL A 95 8.10 -6.04 7.15
N PRO A 96 8.18 -6.49 5.89
CA PRO A 96 7.36 -5.89 4.84
C PRO A 96 5.89 -6.30 5.02
N TYR A 97 5.01 -5.31 4.88
CA TYR A 97 3.57 -5.54 4.87
C TYR A 97 2.97 -5.15 3.53
N TYR A 98 2.10 -6.00 3.00
CA TYR A 98 1.12 -5.55 2.02
C TYR A 98 -0.10 -5.00 2.74
N LEU A 99 -0.44 -3.76 2.44
CA LEU A 99 -1.61 -3.06 2.94
C LEU A 99 -2.67 -3.03 1.86
N TYR A 100 -3.91 -3.21 2.26
CA TYR A 100 -5.07 -3.15 1.39
C TYR A 100 -6.14 -2.27 2.03
N LEU A 101 -6.72 -1.40 1.21
CA LEU A 101 -7.88 -0.59 1.56
C LEU A 101 -8.95 -0.82 0.50
N GLU A 102 -10.06 -1.43 0.89
CA GLU A 102 -11.08 -1.93 -0.02
C GLU A 102 -12.46 -1.36 0.30
N SER A 103 -13.18 -1.00 -0.76
CA SER A 103 -14.61 -0.76 -0.73
C SER A 103 -15.21 -1.28 -2.05
N ASP A 104 -15.60 -0.43 -3.00
CA ASP A 104 -15.87 -0.91 -4.36
C ASP A 104 -14.59 -1.22 -5.16
N LYS A 105 -13.48 -0.61 -4.75
CA LYS A 105 -12.19 -0.68 -5.40
C LYS A 105 -11.11 -0.99 -4.38
N THR A 106 -10.16 -1.83 -4.78
CA THR A 106 -9.00 -2.18 -3.99
C THR A 106 -7.85 -1.22 -4.26
N TYR A 107 -7.30 -0.68 -3.17
CA TYR A 107 -6.06 0.07 -3.16
C TYR A 107 -5.03 -0.69 -2.35
N SER A 108 -3.80 -0.77 -2.83
CA SER A 108 -2.75 -1.45 -2.11
C SER A 108 -1.40 -0.76 -2.17
N GLN A 109 -0.57 -1.09 -1.18
CA GLN A 109 0.80 -0.62 -1.09
C GLN A 109 1.60 -1.58 -0.24
N ARG A 110 2.86 -1.81 -0.63
CA ARG A 110 3.81 -2.50 0.22
C ARG A 110 4.69 -1.49 0.95
N ILE A 111 4.79 -1.62 2.27
CA ILE A 111 5.60 -0.75 3.11
C ILE A 111 6.42 -1.55 4.13
N CYS A 112 7.41 -0.90 4.71
CA CYS A 112 8.05 -1.32 5.94
C CYS A 112 7.89 -0.25 7.00
N VAL A 113 7.55 -0.65 8.21
CA VAL A 113 7.52 0.23 9.39
C VAL A 113 8.74 -0.09 10.25
N ASP A 114 9.46 0.95 10.67
CA ASP A 114 10.61 0.83 11.56
C ASP A 114 10.56 1.92 12.63
N GLN A 115 11.40 1.81 13.65
CA GLN A 115 11.55 2.81 14.70
C GLN A 115 13.00 3.22 14.84
N GLN A 116 13.28 4.50 14.62
CA GLN A 116 14.59 5.10 14.78
C GLN A 116 14.50 6.27 15.75
N ASN A 117 15.35 6.28 16.79
CA ASN A 117 15.36 7.34 17.82
C ASN A 117 13.96 7.60 18.43
N ASN A 118 13.21 6.54 18.74
CA ASN A 118 11.83 6.58 19.24
C ASN A 118 10.81 7.28 18.32
N LYS A 119 11.14 7.43 17.04
CA LYS A 119 10.22 7.91 16.01
C LYS A 119 9.88 6.78 15.05
N ILE A 120 8.60 6.64 14.75
CA ILE A 120 8.13 5.75 13.69
C ILE A 120 8.56 6.34 12.36
N ILE A 121 9.12 5.50 11.50
CA ILE A 121 9.48 5.84 10.13
C ILE A 121 8.95 4.78 9.18
N LEU A 122 8.77 5.16 7.93
CA LEU A 122 8.56 4.23 6.84
C LEU A 122 9.88 4.01 6.12
N THR A 123 10.30 2.76 5.93
CA THR A 123 11.50 2.45 5.13
C THR A 123 11.12 1.82 3.81
N LYS A 124 12.01 1.97 2.83
CA LYS A 124 11.82 1.37 1.52
C LYS A 124 11.78 -0.15 1.64
N VAL A 125 10.86 -0.79 0.93
CA VAL A 125 10.92 -2.23 0.67
C VAL A 125 11.95 -2.47 -0.44
N GLU A 126 13.08 -3.12 -0.13
CA GLU A 126 14.18 -3.29 -1.10
C GLU A 126 13.94 -4.47 -2.05
N ASP A 127 13.36 -5.55 -1.54
CA ASP A 127 12.91 -6.70 -2.32
C ASP A 127 11.58 -7.26 -1.78
N VAL A 128 11.17 -8.45 -2.20
CA VAL A 128 9.88 -9.01 -1.78
C VAL A 128 9.79 -9.24 -0.27
N PHE A 129 10.89 -9.58 0.39
CA PHE A 129 10.92 -10.06 1.77
C PHE A 129 11.71 -9.15 2.72
N ASN A 130 12.44 -8.17 2.19
CA ASN A 130 13.37 -7.36 2.99
C ASN A 130 13.03 -5.86 3.01
N CYS A 131 13.12 -5.31 4.22
CA CYS A 131 13.07 -3.88 4.47
C CYS A 131 14.46 -3.26 4.37
N GLY A 132 14.54 -2.09 3.74
CA GLY A 132 15.69 -1.22 3.77
C GLY A 132 15.84 -0.50 5.12
N SER A 133 16.92 0.26 5.24
CA SER A 133 17.26 1.04 6.44
C SER A 133 16.98 2.54 6.31
N LYS A 134 16.74 3.02 5.08
CA LYS A 134 16.52 4.43 4.78
C LYS A 134 15.03 4.76 4.77
N GLU A 135 14.71 5.92 5.32
CA GLU A 135 13.35 6.48 5.25
C GLU A 135 12.91 6.64 3.79
N TYR A 136 11.64 6.35 3.53
CA TYR A 136 11.03 6.40 2.21
C TYR A 136 9.66 7.06 2.26
N ASP A 137 9.40 7.96 1.30
CA ASP A 137 8.14 8.67 1.23
C ASP A 137 7.07 7.90 0.43
N TYR A 138 6.16 7.27 1.15
CA TYR A 138 4.97 6.65 0.57
C TYR A 138 3.77 7.61 0.43
N ALA A 139 3.92 8.88 0.83
CA ALA A 139 2.87 9.88 0.64
C ALA A 139 2.82 10.39 -0.81
N GLY A 140 3.81 10.01 -1.63
CA GLY A 140 3.96 10.44 -3.02
C GLY A 140 4.10 11.95 -3.14
N ARG A 141 4.82 12.60 -2.22
CA ARG A 141 5.16 14.02 -2.34
C ARG A 141 6.26 14.16 -3.39
N SER A 142 6.27 15.31 -4.06
CA SER A 142 7.39 15.65 -4.93
C SER A 142 8.66 15.77 -4.09
N TRP A 143 9.82 15.45 -4.66
CA TRP A 143 11.11 15.60 -3.97
C TRP A 143 11.29 17.01 -3.38
N TRP A 144 10.84 18.05 -4.09
CA TRP A 144 10.88 19.42 -3.58
C TRP A 144 10.06 19.62 -2.29
N GLN A 145 8.90 18.97 -2.18
CA GLN A 145 8.06 19.04 -0.98
C GLN A 145 8.68 18.30 0.20
N ILE A 146 9.41 17.20 -0.06
CA ILE A 146 10.16 16.48 0.99
C ILE A 146 11.27 17.36 1.55
N ILE A 147 12.01 18.05 0.67
CA ILE A 147 13.08 18.96 1.08
C ILE A 147 12.48 20.11 1.92
N LEU A 148 11.39 20.72 1.45
CA LEU A 148 10.74 21.82 2.15
C LEU A 148 10.22 21.42 3.54
N SER A 149 9.68 20.20 3.69
CA SER A 149 9.19 19.71 4.99
C SER A 149 10.30 19.52 6.01
N TRP A 150 11.53 19.16 5.60
CA TRP A 150 12.69 19.12 6.50
C TRP A 150 13.07 20.50 7.06
N PHE A 151 12.72 21.57 6.35
CA PHE A 151 12.95 22.96 6.79
C PHE A 151 11.70 23.59 7.44
N GLY A 152 10.61 22.84 7.65
CA GLY A 152 9.38 23.36 8.23
C GLY A 152 8.63 24.36 7.33
N LEU A 153 8.92 24.34 6.03
CA LEU A 153 8.26 25.18 5.02
C LEU A 153 7.17 24.31 4.36
N ASN A 154 5.95 24.30 4.89
CA ASN A 154 4.81 23.63 4.27
C ASN A 154 3.77 24.64 3.78
#